data_AF-A0A1M7IBT9-F1
#
_entry.id   AF-A0A1M7IBT9-F1
#
_cell.length_a   1.000
_cell.length_b   1.000
_cell.length_c   1.000
_cell.angle_alpha   90.00
_cell.angle_beta   90.00
_cell.angle_gamma   90.00
#
_symmetry.space_group_name_H-M   'P 1'
#
loop_
_entity.id
_entity.type
_entity.pdbx_description
1 polymer ?
#
loop_
_entity_poly.entity_id
_entity_poly.type
_entity_poly.pdbx_seq_one_letter_code
_entity_poly.pdbx_strand_id
1 'polypeptide(L)'
;MKDCYPRFIALPVRQGDAFFFKTQYISILVDGGNSSEFINYIFKRYIKRESVDILICTHNDADHANGVLGFIESGLGCGEIWLPSHWAAVLPHLERPFEEFIKELYKQSTWIMERKSFFLYNEPKLRKSIIEAYGDLIAMEKSSQFEDIDEDSYMPFKERGSEEWHSNLEFEETWPNLEGLKWQISNWVLFWELLDWQKELLWQAIEAGKRIRKIAEAAYHRGIPIRWFEFCQNSSRSSCNYHEIICPLNAREVVRIKPCEKEKLLDFLALTTSNRESLVFFIRSTDEHPGVLLTAESDLKGIDLRNLDLKNAIITAPHHGSEDNAYAYKHVVSAVSPYENSLIWVRSDAQSKKRPGQSFLKAPGRRFCTICRGSRRQKQPVRFIAIKGKWIPCSNECICK
;
A
#
# COMPACT_ATOMS: atom_id res chain seq x y z
N MET A 1 24.30 0.15 26.23
CA MET A 1 24.75 -0.28 24.89
C MET A 1 23.86 0.40 23.87
N LYS A 2 24.42 1.22 22.97
CA LYS A 2 23.65 1.90 21.92
C LYS A 2 23.04 0.85 20.98
N ASP A 3 21.77 1.00 20.64
CA ASP A 3 21.01 0.20 19.68
C ASP A 3 21.60 0.38 18.26
N CYS A 4 22.74 -0.25 17.98
CA CYS A 4 23.50 -0.10 16.72
C CYS A 4 23.15 -1.15 15.65
N TYR A 5 22.46 -2.23 15.99
CA TYR A 5 22.15 -3.27 15.00
C TYR A 5 20.97 -2.88 14.12
N PRO A 6 20.97 -3.27 12.83
CA PRO A 6 19.78 -3.22 12.00
C PRO A 6 18.64 -4.03 12.61
N ARG A 7 17.41 -3.54 12.51
CA ARG A 7 16.21 -4.12 13.11
C ARG A 7 15.08 -4.16 12.11
N PHE A 8 14.35 -5.27 12.11
CA PHE A 8 13.07 -5.39 11.41
C PHE A 8 11.98 -5.80 12.40
N ILE A 9 10.83 -5.14 12.35
CA ILE A 9 9.70 -5.38 13.24
C ILE A 9 8.40 -5.37 12.45
N ALA A 10 7.67 -6.48 12.43
CA ALA A 10 6.25 -6.45 12.05
C ALA A 10 5.41 -6.06 13.27
N LEU A 11 4.70 -4.94 13.15
CA LEU A 11 3.92 -4.36 14.24
C LEU A 11 2.60 -5.13 14.41
N PRO A 12 2.15 -5.36 15.66
CA PRO A 12 0.89 -6.04 15.93
C PRO A 12 -0.30 -5.09 15.80
N VAL A 13 -0.49 -4.47 14.63
CA VAL A 13 -1.65 -3.62 14.32
C VAL A 13 -2.97 -4.37 14.50
N ARG A 14 -4.16 -3.77 14.41
CA ARG A 14 -5.40 -4.58 14.56
C ARG A 14 -5.60 -5.48 13.34
N GLN A 15 -5.68 -4.83 12.19
CA GLN A 15 -5.81 -5.43 10.86
C GLN A 15 -4.82 -4.76 9.93
N GLY A 16 -4.39 -5.49 8.90
CA GLY A 16 -3.52 -4.96 7.87
C GLY A 16 -2.02 -5.17 8.14
N ASP A 17 -1.23 -4.42 7.39
CA ASP A 17 0.22 -4.44 7.44
C ASP A 17 0.79 -3.18 8.10
N ALA A 18 1.89 -3.39 8.83
CA ALA A 18 2.73 -2.33 9.36
C ALA A 18 4.11 -2.91 9.69
N PHE A 19 5.13 -2.49 8.95
CA PHE A 19 6.49 -2.99 9.06
C PHE A 19 7.46 -1.85 9.34
N PHE A 20 8.24 -2.00 10.40
CA PHE A 20 9.29 -1.05 10.76
C PHE A 20 10.66 -1.65 10.48
N PHE A 21 11.48 -0.90 9.76
CA PHE A 21 12.89 -1.21 9.53
C PHE A 21 13.77 -0.07 10.04
N LYS A 22 14.93 -0.40 10.60
CA LYS A 22 15.89 0.60 11.06
C LYS A 22 17.32 0.12 10.93
N THR A 23 18.23 1.00 10.53
CA THR A 23 19.69 0.90 10.69
C THR A 23 20.19 2.03 11.60
N GLN A 24 21.51 2.24 11.63
CA GLN A 24 22.09 3.44 12.24
C GLN A 24 21.85 4.72 11.41
N TYR A 25 21.54 4.58 10.11
CA TYR A 25 21.43 5.70 9.16
C TYR A 25 19.99 6.08 8.85
N ILE A 26 19.06 5.11 8.89
CA ILE A 26 17.68 5.34 8.47
C ILE A 26 16.69 4.51 9.28
N SER A 27 15.47 5.03 9.39
CA SER A 27 14.31 4.36 9.96
C SER A 27 13.10 4.55 9.06
N ILE A 28 12.44 3.44 8.74
CA ILE A 28 11.37 3.35 7.75
C ILE A 28 10.18 2.68 8.40
N LEU A 29 8.99 3.26 8.26
CA LEU A 29 7.72 2.60 8.57
C LEU A 29 6.93 2.43 7.26
N VAL A 30 6.51 1.21 6.98
CA VAL A 30 5.73 0.85 5.80
C VAL A 30 4.35 0.42 6.26
N ASP A 31 3.34 1.16 5.81
CA ASP A 31 1.94 1.10 6.21
C ASP A 31 1.72 1.28 7.73
N GLY A 32 0.46 1.38 8.15
CA GLY A 32 0.11 1.62 9.55
C GLY A 32 -1.01 0.74 10.10
N GLY A 33 -1.55 -0.19 9.32
CA GLY A 33 -2.74 -0.94 9.70
C GLY A 33 -4.03 -0.13 9.58
N ASN A 34 -5.15 -0.73 9.99
CA ASN A 34 -6.50 -0.12 9.87
C ASN A 34 -6.85 0.99 10.88
N SER A 35 -6.03 1.23 11.91
CA SER A 35 -6.43 2.09 13.03
C SER A 35 -5.59 3.35 13.10
N SER A 36 -6.25 4.50 12.91
CA SER A 36 -5.63 5.82 13.11
C SER A 36 -5.27 6.09 14.58
N GLU A 37 -6.08 5.61 15.51
CA GLU A 37 -5.87 5.86 16.95
C GLU A 37 -4.78 4.97 17.57
N PHE A 38 -4.65 3.72 17.11
CA PHE A 38 -3.85 2.71 17.81
C PHE A 38 -2.39 2.67 17.38
N ILE A 39 -2.08 3.16 16.18
CA ILE A 39 -0.73 3.11 15.60
C ILE A 39 0.29 3.86 16.47
N ASN A 40 -0.06 5.03 17.00
CA ASN A 40 0.82 5.82 17.87
C ASN A 40 1.23 5.03 19.13
N TYR A 41 0.24 4.43 19.80
CA TYR A 41 0.48 3.59 20.97
C TYR A 41 1.37 2.39 20.65
N ILE A 42 1.07 1.67 19.56
CA ILE A 42 1.88 0.53 19.09
C ILE A 42 3.32 0.98 18.81
N PHE A 43 3.49 2.07 18.07
CA PHE A 43 4.79 2.56 17.64
C PHE A 43 5.65 2.91 18.84
N LYS A 44 5.15 3.77 19.76
CA LYS A 44 5.87 4.13 20.99
C LYS A 44 6.17 2.90 21.85
N ARG A 45 5.21 1.99 22.02
CA ARG A 45 5.37 0.79 22.86
C ARG A 45 6.45 -0.15 22.35
N TYR A 46 6.48 -0.43 21.05
CA TYR A 46 7.31 -1.50 20.49
C TYR A 46 8.57 -1.02 19.79
N ILE A 47 8.56 0.19 19.23
CA ILE A 47 9.70 0.81 18.57
C ILE A 47 10.50 1.68 19.55
N LYS A 48 9.84 2.25 20.57
CA LYS A 48 10.46 3.16 21.56
C LYS A 48 11.13 4.37 20.90
N ARG A 49 10.44 4.94 19.91
CA ARG A 49 10.84 6.14 19.16
C ARG A 49 9.62 7.04 18.99
N GLU A 50 9.91 8.28 18.63
CA GLU A 50 8.91 9.33 18.39
C GLU A 50 8.94 9.80 16.93
N SER A 51 9.78 9.20 16.08
CA SER A 51 9.89 9.55 14.67
C SER A 51 10.41 8.42 13.78
N VAL A 52 10.12 8.57 12.48
CA VAL A 52 10.73 7.84 11.37
C VAL A 52 11.31 8.82 10.36
N ASP A 53 12.31 8.38 9.59
CA ASP A 53 12.88 9.17 8.51
C ASP A 53 11.96 9.08 7.28
N ILE A 54 11.47 7.88 6.97
CA ILE A 54 10.54 7.63 5.85
C ILE A 54 9.29 6.91 6.33
N LEU A 55 8.12 7.44 5.98
CA LEU A 55 6.83 6.77 6.09
C LEU A 55 6.35 6.38 4.69
N ILE A 56 5.97 5.12 4.46
CA ILE A 56 5.52 4.65 3.15
C ILE A 56 4.07 4.17 3.28
N CYS A 57 3.22 4.60 2.36
CA CYS A 57 1.89 4.00 2.17
C CYS A 57 1.87 3.25 0.84
N THR A 58 1.63 1.95 0.87
CA THR A 58 1.78 1.09 -0.31
C THR A 58 0.61 1.22 -1.28
N HIS A 59 -0.58 1.49 -0.76
CA HIS A 59 -1.81 1.78 -1.50
C HIS A 59 -2.87 2.33 -0.53
N ASN A 60 -4.06 2.65 -1.03
CA ASN A 60 -5.11 3.37 -0.30
C ASN A 60 -6.07 2.47 0.46
N ASP A 61 -5.80 1.19 0.66
CA ASP A 61 -6.74 0.37 1.44
C ASP A 61 -6.75 0.77 2.91
N ALA A 62 -7.94 0.62 3.51
CA ALA A 62 -8.20 1.11 4.87
C ALA A 62 -7.22 0.50 5.88
N ASP A 63 -6.93 -0.79 5.74
CA ASP A 63 -6.01 -1.52 6.60
C ASP A 63 -4.53 -1.29 6.31
N HIS A 64 -4.20 -0.36 5.44
CA HIS A 64 -2.83 0.13 5.24
C HIS A 64 -2.73 1.61 5.59
N ALA A 65 -3.60 2.43 4.97
CA ALA A 65 -3.51 3.88 4.96
C ALA A 65 -4.09 4.56 6.20
N ASN A 66 -5.06 3.97 6.91
CA ASN A 66 -5.64 4.61 8.11
C ASN A 66 -4.61 4.80 9.23
N GLY A 67 -3.70 3.84 9.42
CA GLY A 67 -2.62 3.97 10.39
C GLY A 67 -1.52 4.93 9.94
N VAL A 68 -1.34 5.13 8.62
CA VAL A 68 -0.46 6.19 8.12
C VAL A 68 -1.02 7.56 8.49
N LEU A 69 -2.31 7.80 8.24
CA LEU A 69 -3.01 9.00 8.68
C LEU A 69 -2.86 9.21 10.20
N GLY A 70 -3.16 8.16 10.98
CA GLY A 70 -3.05 8.20 12.43
C GLY A 70 -1.65 8.50 12.95
N PHE A 71 -0.62 8.00 12.26
CA PHE A 71 0.77 8.30 12.60
C PHE A 71 1.02 9.82 12.48
N ILE A 72 0.61 10.43 11.36
CA ILE A 72 0.79 11.86 11.09
C ILE A 72 -0.02 12.72 12.07
N GLU A 73 -1.33 12.42 12.21
CA GLU A 73 -2.26 13.16 13.09
C GLU A 73 -1.85 13.07 14.57
N SER A 74 -1.19 11.99 14.98
CA SER A 74 -0.71 11.82 16.36
C SER A 74 0.50 12.69 16.74
N GLY A 75 1.07 13.42 15.78
CA GLY A 75 2.21 14.30 16.01
C GLY A 75 3.57 13.60 16.01
N LEU A 76 3.63 12.29 15.71
CA LEU A 76 4.90 11.57 15.52
C LEU A 76 5.70 12.20 14.37
N GLY A 77 7.02 12.30 14.56
CA GLY A 77 7.93 12.88 13.58
C GLY A 77 8.04 12.01 12.34
N CYS A 78 8.04 12.63 11.17
CA CYS A 78 8.19 11.97 9.88
C CYS A 78 9.08 12.88 9.01
N GLY A 79 10.21 12.35 8.53
CA GLY A 79 11.11 13.11 7.65
C GLY A 79 10.48 13.36 6.28
N GLU A 80 9.93 12.32 5.67
CA GLU A 80 9.19 12.38 4.41
C GLU A 80 8.18 11.23 4.30
N ILE A 81 7.16 11.39 3.45
CA ILE A 81 6.17 10.36 3.15
C ILE A 81 6.17 9.97 1.68
N TRP A 82 6.11 8.66 1.41
CA TRP A 82 6.08 8.09 0.06
C TRP A 82 4.68 7.57 -0.23
N LEU A 83 4.04 8.12 -1.27
CA LEU A 83 2.65 7.83 -1.62
C LEU A 83 2.51 7.46 -3.12
N PRO A 84 1.48 6.69 -3.51
CA PRO A 84 1.21 6.40 -4.92
C PRO A 84 0.86 7.67 -5.70
N SER A 85 1.39 7.82 -6.92
CA SER A 85 1.19 9.03 -7.75
C SER A 85 -0.27 9.25 -8.16
N HIS A 86 -1.07 8.17 -8.26
CA HIS A 86 -2.51 8.26 -8.54
C HIS A 86 -3.26 9.10 -7.49
N TRP A 87 -2.75 9.20 -6.26
CA TRP A 87 -3.35 10.03 -5.21
C TRP A 87 -3.24 11.51 -5.57
N ALA A 88 -2.05 11.96 -5.99
CA ALA A 88 -1.86 13.32 -6.45
C ALA A 88 -2.68 13.65 -7.70
N ALA A 89 -2.87 12.67 -8.59
CA ALA A 89 -3.69 12.85 -9.78
C ALA A 89 -5.17 13.16 -9.45
N VAL A 90 -5.69 12.63 -8.34
CA VAL A 90 -7.08 12.88 -7.90
C VAL A 90 -7.24 14.08 -6.97
N LEU A 91 -6.18 14.55 -6.28
CA LEU A 91 -6.25 15.66 -5.31
C LEU A 91 -6.99 16.91 -5.83
N PRO A 92 -6.77 17.41 -7.07
CA PRO A 92 -7.48 18.57 -7.59
C PRO A 92 -9.01 18.40 -7.72
N HIS A 93 -9.50 17.17 -7.66
CA HIS A 93 -10.94 16.87 -7.59
C HIS A 93 -11.43 16.76 -6.15
N LEU A 94 -10.57 16.34 -5.23
CA LEU A 94 -10.88 16.18 -3.81
C LEU A 94 -10.91 17.53 -3.06
N GLU A 95 -10.21 18.53 -3.57
CA GLU A 95 -10.20 19.91 -3.07
C GLU A 95 -11.48 20.68 -3.40
N ARG A 96 -12.28 20.20 -4.36
CA ARG A 96 -13.54 20.85 -4.76
C ARG A 96 -14.61 20.71 -3.69
N PRO A 97 -15.67 21.55 -3.74
CA PRO A 97 -16.85 21.37 -2.90
C PRO A 97 -17.37 19.94 -2.98
N PHE A 98 -17.74 19.38 -1.83
CA PHE A 98 -18.08 17.97 -1.70
C PHE A 98 -19.24 17.58 -2.64
N GLU A 99 -20.23 18.46 -2.83
CA GLU A 99 -21.37 18.24 -3.72
C GLU A 99 -20.95 18.07 -5.18
N GLU A 100 -19.94 18.81 -5.64
CA GLU A 100 -19.42 18.67 -7.01
C GLU A 100 -18.71 17.34 -7.20
N PHE A 101 -17.89 16.95 -6.22
CA PHE A 101 -17.20 15.67 -6.20
C PHE A 101 -18.20 14.50 -6.27
N ILE A 102 -19.25 14.52 -5.43
CA ILE A 102 -20.28 13.47 -5.43
C ILE A 102 -21.06 13.43 -6.73
N LYS A 103 -21.48 14.58 -7.27
CA LYS A 103 -22.21 14.62 -8.55
C LYS A 103 -21.39 13.97 -9.67
N GLU A 104 -20.07 14.16 -9.67
CA GLU A 104 -19.19 13.57 -10.67
C GLU A 104 -19.07 12.05 -10.52
N LEU A 105 -18.81 11.56 -9.30
CA LEU A 105 -18.77 10.12 -9.05
C LEU A 105 -20.11 9.44 -9.34
N TYR A 106 -21.22 10.10 -8.97
CA TYR A 106 -22.56 9.63 -9.26
C TYR A 106 -22.75 9.43 -10.77
N LYS A 107 -22.44 10.47 -11.58
CA LYS A 107 -22.50 10.39 -13.04
C LYS A 107 -21.73 9.17 -13.53
N GLN A 108 -20.46 9.03 -13.17
CA GLN A 108 -19.63 7.89 -13.61
C GLN A 108 -20.19 6.53 -13.17
N SER A 109 -20.71 6.43 -11.94
CA SER A 109 -21.31 5.18 -11.43
C SER A 109 -22.51 4.71 -12.25
N THR A 110 -23.28 5.63 -12.84
CA THR A 110 -24.41 5.29 -13.73
C THR A 110 -23.93 4.76 -15.09
N TRP A 111 -22.84 5.31 -15.64
CA TRP A 111 -22.27 4.88 -16.94
C TRP A 111 -21.64 3.49 -16.91
N ILE A 112 -21.17 3.01 -15.75
CA ILE A 112 -20.52 1.68 -15.61
C ILE A 112 -21.49 0.53 -15.99
N MET A 113 -22.81 0.73 -15.88
CA MET A 113 -23.83 -0.29 -16.16
C MET A 113 -23.76 -0.85 -17.58
N GLU A 114 -23.46 -0.03 -18.58
CA GLU A 114 -23.52 -0.43 -19.99
C GLU A 114 -22.36 -1.34 -20.41
N ARG A 115 -21.24 -1.32 -19.67
CA ARG A 115 -20.00 -2.01 -20.06
C ARG A 115 -19.54 -3.12 -19.12
N LYS A 116 -19.83 -3.03 -17.81
CA LYS A 116 -19.09 -3.81 -16.78
C LYS A 116 -19.96 -4.55 -15.75
N SER A 117 -21.28 -4.36 -15.80
CA SER A 117 -22.25 -4.97 -14.88
C SER A 117 -22.23 -6.50 -14.89
N PHE A 118 -22.00 -7.12 -16.06
CA PHE A 118 -21.89 -8.57 -16.20
C PHE A 118 -20.73 -9.17 -15.40
N PHE A 119 -19.57 -8.48 -15.34
CA PHE A 119 -18.40 -8.98 -14.62
C PHE A 119 -18.58 -8.91 -13.11
N LEU A 120 -19.12 -7.80 -12.60
CA LEU A 120 -19.33 -7.61 -11.17
C LEU A 120 -20.42 -8.54 -10.60
N TYR A 121 -21.42 -8.91 -11.41
CA TYR A 121 -22.51 -9.80 -10.98
C TYR A 121 -22.14 -11.29 -11.02
N ASN A 122 -21.26 -11.69 -11.95
CA ASN A 122 -20.92 -13.10 -12.16
C ASN A 122 -19.68 -13.58 -11.40
N GLU A 123 -18.99 -12.72 -10.65
CA GLU A 123 -17.93 -13.10 -9.70
C GLU A 123 -18.59 -13.53 -8.36
N PRO A 124 -18.91 -14.83 -8.16
CA PRO A 124 -19.67 -15.26 -7.01
C PRO A 124 -18.69 -15.41 -5.85
N LYS A 125 -18.82 -14.54 -4.84
CA LYS A 125 -17.98 -14.45 -3.61
C LYS A 125 -16.75 -13.57 -3.80
N LEU A 126 -16.95 -12.28 -4.07
CA LEU A 126 -15.89 -11.28 -3.89
C LEU A 126 -15.33 -11.42 -2.46
N ARG A 127 -14.09 -11.92 -2.37
CA ARG A 127 -13.26 -11.82 -1.15
C ARG A 127 -12.74 -10.38 -0.95
N LYS A 128 -12.94 -9.56 -1.98
CA LYS A 128 -12.49 -8.19 -2.19
C LYS A 128 -13.65 -7.22 -1.98
N SER A 129 -13.33 -5.97 -1.71
CA SER A 129 -14.34 -4.91 -1.78
C SER A 129 -14.78 -4.67 -3.24
N ILE A 130 -15.94 -4.03 -3.47
CA ILE A 130 -16.41 -3.79 -4.84
C ILE A 130 -15.52 -2.78 -5.56
N ILE A 131 -15.00 -1.77 -4.86
CA ILE A 131 -14.06 -0.81 -5.43
C ILE A 131 -12.73 -1.48 -5.81
N GLU A 132 -12.23 -2.39 -4.98
CA GLU A 132 -11.01 -3.15 -5.27
C GLU A 132 -11.22 -4.06 -6.49
N ALA A 133 -12.35 -4.77 -6.56
CA ALA A 133 -12.69 -5.60 -7.72
C ALA A 133 -12.84 -4.77 -9.01
N TYR A 134 -13.43 -3.58 -8.91
CA TYR A 134 -13.53 -2.63 -10.02
C TYR A 134 -12.16 -2.11 -10.43
N GLY A 135 -11.31 -1.70 -9.48
CA GLY A 135 -9.94 -1.25 -9.72
C GLY A 135 -9.08 -2.32 -10.39
N ASP A 136 -9.19 -3.57 -9.95
CA ASP A 136 -8.52 -4.71 -10.58
C ASP A 136 -8.92 -4.87 -12.05
N LEU A 137 -10.21 -4.68 -12.36
CA LEU A 137 -10.72 -4.74 -13.74
C LEU A 137 -10.18 -3.57 -14.58
N ILE A 138 -10.10 -2.35 -14.03
CA ILE A 138 -9.45 -1.21 -14.72
C ILE A 138 -7.98 -1.50 -14.99
N ALA A 139 -7.25 -2.04 -14.01
CA ALA A 139 -5.84 -2.38 -14.15
C ALA A 139 -5.61 -3.44 -15.24
N MET A 140 -6.50 -4.43 -15.35
CA MET A 140 -6.50 -5.42 -16.44
C MET A 140 -6.67 -4.77 -17.81
N GLU A 141 -7.67 -3.90 -17.97
CA GLU A 141 -7.95 -3.22 -19.24
C GLU A 141 -6.77 -2.34 -19.67
N LYS A 142 -6.18 -1.58 -18.73
CA LYS A 142 -4.96 -0.81 -19.00
C LYS A 142 -3.88 -1.73 -19.53
N SER A 143 -3.58 -2.84 -18.84
CA SER A 143 -2.51 -3.74 -19.25
C SER A 143 -2.69 -4.33 -20.66
N SER A 144 -3.93 -4.54 -21.11
CA SER A 144 -4.23 -5.01 -22.48
C SER A 144 -4.09 -3.95 -23.57
N GLN A 145 -4.09 -2.66 -23.22
CA GLN A 145 -3.97 -1.56 -24.19
C GLN A 145 -2.51 -1.12 -24.42
N PHE A 146 -1.58 -1.53 -23.56
CA PHE A 146 -0.17 -1.11 -23.61
C PHE A 146 0.73 -2.02 -24.47
N GLU A 147 0.18 -2.88 -25.34
CA GLU A 147 1.00 -3.66 -26.29
C GLU A 147 1.55 -2.83 -27.47
N ASP A 148 1.10 -1.58 -27.71
CA ASP A 148 1.48 -0.78 -28.90
C ASP A 148 1.79 0.73 -28.64
N ILE A 149 2.36 1.12 -27.50
CA ILE A 149 2.78 2.53 -27.30
C ILE A 149 4.28 2.71 -27.61
N ASP A 150 4.52 3.39 -28.73
CA ASP A 150 5.81 3.81 -29.28
C ASP A 150 6.60 4.69 -28.29
N GLU A 151 7.84 4.31 -27.99
CA GLU A 151 8.69 4.96 -26.96
C GLU A 151 9.08 6.41 -27.34
N ASP A 152 8.95 6.78 -28.60
CA ASP A 152 9.30 8.10 -29.12
C ASP A 152 8.32 9.23 -28.71
N SER A 153 7.17 8.90 -28.08
CA SER A 153 6.26 9.94 -27.58
C SER A 153 6.67 10.55 -26.24
N TYR A 154 7.70 10.01 -25.58
CA TYR A 154 8.23 10.55 -24.32
C TYR A 154 9.51 11.33 -24.58
N MET A 155 9.37 12.65 -24.75
CA MET A 155 10.54 13.54 -24.85
C MET A 155 11.39 13.51 -23.58
N PRO A 156 12.72 13.30 -23.68
CA PRO A 156 13.63 13.46 -22.55
C PRO A 156 13.71 14.95 -22.19
N PHE A 157 13.05 15.34 -21.10
CA PHE A 157 13.10 16.73 -20.65
C PHE A 157 14.40 16.95 -19.87
N LYS A 158 15.32 17.73 -20.48
CA LYS A 158 16.53 18.22 -19.82
C LYS A 158 16.19 18.86 -18.47
N GLU A 159 17.01 18.52 -17.48
CA GLU A 159 17.10 19.12 -16.15
C GLU A 159 16.80 20.62 -16.18
N ARG A 160 15.57 20.98 -15.81
CA ARG A 160 15.22 22.33 -15.38
C ARG A 160 14.56 22.20 -14.04
N GLY A 161 15.30 22.63 -13.02
CA GLY A 161 14.83 23.18 -11.75
C GLY A 161 13.73 22.41 -11.05
N SER A 162 14.05 21.92 -9.87
CA SER A 162 13.11 21.67 -8.77
C SER A 162 12.32 22.94 -8.42
N GLU A 163 11.49 23.43 -9.33
CA GLU A 163 10.44 24.38 -8.97
C GLU A 163 9.39 23.58 -8.23
N GLU A 164 9.47 23.78 -6.92
CA GLU A 164 8.60 23.33 -5.86
C GLU A 164 7.14 23.28 -6.33
N TRP A 165 6.51 22.13 -6.09
CA TRP A 165 5.06 22.05 -5.94
C TRP A 165 4.69 22.87 -4.68
N HIS A 166 4.83 24.20 -4.75
CA HIS A 166 4.16 25.14 -3.86
C HIS A 166 2.71 25.14 -4.29
N SER A 167 2.02 24.07 -3.90
CA SER A 167 0.60 23.99 -4.04
C SER A 167 0.01 25.07 -3.14
N ASN A 168 -0.70 26.02 -3.76
CA ASN A 168 -1.68 26.87 -3.08
C ASN A 168 -2.83 25.97 -2.57
N LEU A 169 -2.54 25.05 -1.64
CA LEU A 169 -3.51 24.20 -0.95
C LEU A 169 -4.21 25.06 0.11
N GLU A 170 -5.05 25.96 -0.35
CA GLU A 170 -6.02 26.63 0.50
C GLU A 170 -7.20 25.66 0.71
N PHE A 171 -7.07 24.77 1.70
CA PHE A 171 -8.15 23.88 2.15
C PHE A 171 -9.23 24.69 2.89
N GLU A 172 -9.97 25.55 2.20
CA GLU A 172 -10.94 26.45 2.85
C GLU A 172 -12.25 25.76 3.26
N GLU A 173 -12.64 24.65 2.60
CA GLU A 173 -13.86 23.91 2.93
C GLU A 173 -13.56 22.51 3.51
N THR A 174 -14.00 22.26 4.74
CA THR A 174 -13.96 20.93 5.34
C THR A 174 -15.03 20.04 4.73
N TRP A 175 -14.63 18.90 4.15
CA TRP A 175 -15.59 17.84 3.81
C TRP A 175 -16.41 17.45 5.03
N PRO A 176 -17.73 17.26 4.89
CA PRO A 176 -18.59 16.96 6.01
C PRO A 176 -18.25 15.61 6.66
N ASN A 177 -18.65 15.44 7.92
CA ASN A 177 -18.49 14.16 8.61
C ASN A 177 -19.40 13.11 7.95
N LEU A 178 -18.78 12.12 7.28
CA LEU A 178 -19.45 11.04 6.56
C LEU A 178 -20.46 10.25 7.41
N GLU A 179 -20.27 10.13 8.73
CA GLU A 179 -21.22 9.39 9.58
C GLU A 179 -22.61 10.05 9.62
N GLY A 180 -22.67 11.38 9.69
CA GLY A 180 -23.92 12.13 9.58
C GLY A 180 -24.44 12.22 8.14
N LEU A 181 -23.51 12.15 7.18
CA LEU A 181 -23.80 12.30 5.76
C LEU A 181 -24.38 11.05 5.11
N LYS A 182 -24.08 9.86 5.62
CA LYS A 182 -24.61 8.60 5.10
C LYS A 182 -26.14 8.64 5.03
N TRP A 183 -26.79 9.20 6.04
CA TRP A 183 -28.25 9.38 6.04
C TRP A 183 -28.71 10.45 5.04
N GLN A 184 -27.99 11.56 4.92
CA GLN A 184 -28.32 12.65 3.99
C GLN A 184 -28.16 12.22 2.52
N ILE A 185 -27.09 11.51 2.17
CA ILE A 185 -26.84 10.95 0.84
C ILE A 185 -27.84 9.83 0.53
N SER A 186 -28.17 8.97 1.50
CA SER A 186 -29.21 7.94 1.32
C SER A 186 -30.59 8.54 1.00
N ASN A 187 -30.82 9.79 1.42
CA ASN A 187 -32.04 10.54 1.15
C ASN A 187 -31.95 11.46 -0.08
N TRP A 188 -30.80 11.54 -0.77
CA TRP A 188 -30.71 12.24 -2.04
C TRP A 188 -31.51 11.47 -3.10
N VAL A 189 -32.42 12.17 -3.80
CA VAL A 189 -33.27 11.60 -4.86
C VAL A 189 -32.46 10.80 -5.89
N LEU A 190 -31.26 11.29 -6.22
CA LEU A 190 -30.31 10.64 -7.13
C LEU A 190 -29.91 9.22 -6.70
N PHE A 191 -29.84 8.95 -5.39
CA PHE A 191 -29.41 7.66 -4.85
C PHE A 191 -30.46 6.55 -5.00
N TRP A 192 -31.74 6.90 -5.14
CA TRP A 192 -32.83 5.91 -5.25
C TRP A 192 -32.82 5.16 -6.59
N GLU A 193 -32.24 5.77 -7.62
CA GLU A 193 -32.15 5.18 -8.97
C GLU A 193 -30.98 4.21 -9.12
N LEU A 194 -30.04 4.19 -8.16
CA LEU A 194 -28.88 3.30 -8.20
C LEU A 194 -29.21 1.89 -7.69
N LEU A 195 -28.61 0.91 -8.33
CA LEU A 195 -28.53 -0.46 -7.83
C LEU A 195 -27.65 -0.50 -6.57
N ASP A 196 -27.88 -1.49 -5.69
CA ASP A 196 -27.19 -1.58 -4.40
C ASP A 196 -25.65 -1.64 -4.53
N TRP A 197 -25.15 -2.33 -5.56
CA TRP A 197 -23.71 -2.40 -5.81
C TRP A 197 -23.13 -1.05 -6.27
N GLN A 198 -23.89 -0.23 -7.01
CA GLN A 198 -23.44 1.11 -7.42
C GLN A 198 -23.36 2.05 -6.22
N LYS A 199 -24.34 1.97 -5.31
CA LYS A 199 -24.32 2.69 -4.04
C LYS A 199 -23.07 2.34 -3.24
N GLU A 200 -22.75 1.05 -3.17
CA GLU A 200 -21.57 0.57 -2.46
C GLU A 200 -20.26 1.02 -3.13
N LEU A 201 -20.15 0.91 -4.47
CA LEU A 201 -18.99 1.40 -5.22
C LEU A 201 -18.77 2.90 -5.03
N LEU A 202 -19.86 3.68 -5.16
CA LEU A 202 -19.83 5.12 -4.94
C LEU A 202 -19.40 5.44 -3.51
N TRP A 203 -19.96 4.77 -2.51
CA TRP A 203 -19.59 4.97 -1.11
C TRP A 203 -18.10 4.66 -0.86
N GLN A 204 -17.61 3.53 -1.34
CA GLN A 204 -16.21 3.15 -1.20
C GLN A 204 -15.27 4.12 -1.92
N ALA A 205 -15.68 4.69 -3.07
CA ALA A 205 -14.90 5.70 -3.78
C ALA A 205 -14.82 7.03 -2.99
N ILE A 206 -15.92 7.42 -2.33
CA ILE A 206 -15.94 8.57 -1.43
C ILE A 206 -15.00 8.37 -0.24
N GLU A 207 -15.04 7.18 0.38
CA GLU A 207 -14.14 6.84 1.48
C GLU A 207 -12.67 6.85 1.05
N ALA A 208 -12.36 6.28 -0.13
CA ALA A 208 -11.04 6.30 -0.73
C ALA A 208 -10.55 7.74 -0.97
N GLY A 209 -11.37 8.59 -1.58
CA GLY A 209 -11.04 10.00 -1.82
C GLY A 209 -10.83 10.78 -0.53
N LYS A 210 -11.69 10.57 0.47
CA LYS A 210 -11.54 11.20 1.79
C LYS A 210 -10.23 10.83 2.46
N ARG A 211 -9.82 9.55 2.37
CA ARG A 211 -8.58 9.07 2.97
C ARG A 211 -7.35 9.72 2.34
N ILE A 212 -7.31 9.78 1.00
CA ILE A 212 -6.26 10.46 0.24
C ILE A 212 -6.16 11.92 0.66
N ARG A 213 -7.29 12.64 0.63
CA ARG A 213 -7.37 14.05 1.01
C ARG A 213 -6.84 14.28 2.41
N LYS A 214 -7.31 13.51 3.40
CA LYS A 214 -6.87 13.63 4.79
C LYS A 214 -5.38 13.40 4.98
N ILE A 215 -4.80 12.40 4.31
CA ILE A 215 -3.36 12.13 4.42
C ILE A 215 -2.56 13.31 3.82
N ALA A 216 -2.98 13.81 2.66
CA ALA A 216 -2.33 14.96 2.02
C ALA A 216 -2.45 16.23 2.88
N GLU A 217 -3.64 16.54 3.40
CA GLU A 217 -3.89 17.66 4.33
C GLU A 217 -3.03 17.55 5.59
N ALA A 218 -3.00 16.36 6.22
CA ALA A 218 -2.23 16.13 7.43
C ALA A 218 -0.72 16.30 7.20
N ALA A 219 -0.20 15.79 6.07
CA ALA A 219 1.20 15.98 5.68
C ALA A 219 1.51 17.46 5.43
N TYR A 220 0.66 18.17 4.68
CA TYR A 220 0.81 19.59 4.39
C TYR A 220 0.84 20.45 5.66
N HIS A 221 -0.14 20.30 6.55
CA HIS A 221 -0.20 21.06 7.81
C HIS A 221 0.98 20.78 8.75
N ARG A 222 1.61 19.61 8.61
CA ARG A 222 2.79 19.21 9.38
C ARG A 222 4.11 19.61 8.71
N GLY A 223 4.07 20.15 7.48
CA GLY A 223 5.25 20.44 6.68
C GLY A 223 6.06 19.19 6.31
N ILE A 224 5.40 18.03 6.17
CA ILE A 224 6.06 16.78 5.79
C ILE A 224 6.12 16.70 4.26
N PRO A 225 7.31 16.62 3.65
CA PRO A 225 7.45 16.44 2.21
C PRO A 225 6.82 15.13 1.73
N ILE A 226 6.06 15.20 0.64
CA ILE A 226 5.47 14.04 -0.04
C ILE A 226 6.28 13.72 -1.30
N ARG A 227 6.71 12.47 -1.43
CA ARG A 227 7.30 11.91 -2.65
C ARG A 227 6.32 10.96 -3.31
N TRP A 228 6.13 11.11 -4.61
CA TRP A 228 5.10 10.41 -5.35
C TRP A 228 5.68 9.29 -6.20
N PHE A 229 5.11 8.10 -6.12
CA PHE A 229 5.59 6.91 -6.81
C PHE A 229 4.53 6.39 -7.77
N GLU A 230 4.83 6.44 -9.06
CA GLU A 230 4.00 5.88 -10.12
C GLU A 230 4.24 4.39 -10.27
N PHE A 231 3.17 3.60 -10.18
CA PHE A 231 3.22 2.17 -10.41
C PHE A 231 3.62 1.85 -11.85
N CYS A 232 4.57 0.93 -12.01
CA CYS A 232 5.13 0.47 -13.27
C CYS A 232 5.00 -1.06 -13.33
N GLN A 233 4.14 -1.56 -14.21
CA GLN A 233 3.89 -3.00 -14.35
C GLN A 233 5.14 -3.79 -14.80
N ASN A 234 6.03 -3.16 -15.58
CA ASN A 234 7.27 -3.77 -16.04
C ASN A 234 8.47 -3.19 -15.30
N SER A 235 9.11 -4.04 -14.49
CA SER A 235 10.31 -3.71 -13.69
C SER A 235 11.55 -3.33 -14.50
N SER A 236 11.59 -3.57 -15.82
CA SER A 236 12.65 -3.02 -16.68
C SER A 236 12.69 -1.49 -16.69
N ARG A 237 11.57 -0.85 -16.33
CA ARG A 237 11.43 0.62 -16.24
C ARG A 237 11.61 1.16 -14.81
N SER A 238 11.63 0.31 -13.78
CA SER A 238 11.90 0.73 -12.41
C SER A 238 13.40 0.89 -12.22
N SER A 239 13.88 2.13 -12.15
CA SER A 239 15.28 2.44 -11.90
C SER A 239 15.63 2.06 -10.45
N CYS A 240 16.20 0.87 -10.27
CA CYS A 240 16.62 0.38 -8.97
C CYS A 240 17.88 1.07 -8.43
N ASN A 241 18.10 2.35 -8.78
CA ASN A 241 19.22 3.20 -8.35
C ASN A 241 18.76 4.45 -7.59
N TYR A 242 17.46 4.61 -7.32
CA TYR A 242 16.92 5.89 -6.86
C TYR A 242 17.31 6.27 -5.42
N HIS A 243 17.39 5.29 -4.52
CA HIS A 243 17.77 5.50 -3.13
C HIS A 243 18.75 4.39 -2.74
N GLU A 244 19.81 4.69 -1.99
CA GLU A 244 20.91 3.74 -1.71
C GLU A 244 20.43 2.52 -0.91
N ILE A 245 19.55 2.74 0.07
CA ILE A 245 19.06 1.70 0.98
C ILE A 245 17.79 0.98 0.47
N ILE A 246 16.78 1.71 -0.01
CA ILE A 246 15.49 1.16 -0.44
C ILE A 246 15.31 1.31 -1.96
N CYS A 247 14.80 0.28 -2.63
CA CYS A 247 14.52 0.28 -4.06
C CYS A 247 13.02 0.04 -4.29
N PRO A 248 12.29 0.93 -4.99
CA PRO A 248 10.98 0.60 -5.53
C PRO A 248 11.14 -0.42 -6.69
N LEU A 249 10.48 -1.58 -6.59
CA LEU A 249 10.62 -2.67 -7.57
C LEU A 249 9.60 -2.61 -8.71
N ASN A 250 8.45 -1.97 -8.47
CA ASN A 250 7.37 -1.80 -9.43
C ASN A 250 6.89 -0.35 -9.47
N ALA A 251 7.77 0.59 -9.13
CA ALA A 251 7.40 1.99 -9.10
C ALA A 251 8.56 2.91 -9.46
N ARG A 252 8.20 4.11 -9.91
CA ARG A 252 9.10 5.18 -10.30
C ARG A 252 8.70 6.44 -9.56
N GLU A 253 9.66 7.13 -8.96
CA GLU A 253 9.37 8.46 -8.42
C GLU A 253 9.05 9.45 -9.56
N VAL A 254 8.00 10.23 -9.36
CA VAL A 254 7.54 11.25 -10.30
C VAL A 254 7.44 12.58 -9.58
N VAL A 255 8.02 13.61 -10.21
CA VAL A 255 8.00 14.99 -9.69
C VAL A 255 6.83 15.78 -10.28
N ARG A 256 6.32 15.34 -11.45
CA ARG A 256 5.21 15.97 -12.16
C ARG A 256 4.13 14.96 -12.44
N ILE A 257 2.92 15.28 -12.02
CA ILE A 257 1.76 14.41 -12.13
C ILE A 257 0.67 15.20 -12.86
N LYS A 258 0.16 14.62 -13.94
CA LYS A 258 -1.01 15.16 -14.63
C LYS A 258 -2.25 14.85 -13.78
N PRO A 259 -3.09 15.84 -13.43
CA PRO A 259 -4.38 15.58 -12.83
C PRO A 259 -5.20 14.60 -13.69
N CYS A 260 -5.97 13.73 -13.06
CA CYS A 260 -6.84 12.82 -13.81
C CYS A 260 -7.90 13.61 -14.57
N GLU A 261 -8.36 13.06 -15.69
CA GLU A 261 -9.53 13.60 -16.39
C GLU A 261 -10.76 13.44 -15.50
N LYS A 262 -11.66 14.43 -15.54
CA LYS A 262 -12.85 14.46 -14.69
C LYS A 262 -13.66 13.18 -14.86
N GLU A 263 -13.80 12.72 -16.10
CA GLU A 263 -14.56 11.53 -16.52
C GLU A 263 -13.94 10.20 -16.06
N LYS A 264 -12.69 10.22 -15.55
CA LYS A 264 -11.94 9.04 -15.08
C LYS A 264 -11.72 9.05 -13.56
N LEU A 265 -12.34 9.97 -12.83
CA LEU A 265 -12.15 10.13 -11.40
C LEU A 265 -12.45 8.83 -10.61
N LEU A 266 -13.54 8.14 -10.91
CA LEU A 266 -13.93 6.90 -10.27
C LEU A 266 -12.94 5.77 -10.59
N ASP A 267 -12.45 5.69 -11.84
CA ASP A 267 -11.40 4.74 -12.23
C ASP A 267 -10.13 4.96 -11.42
N PHE A 268 -9.68 6.21 -11.31
CA PHE A 268 -8.47 6.54 -10.56
C PHE A 268 -8.61 6.26 -9.06
N LEU A 269 -9.74 6.62 -8.46
CA LEU A 269 -10.02 6.29 -7.06
C LEU A 269 -10.01 4.77 -6.83
N ALA A 270 -10.59 4.00 -7.74
CA ALA A 270 -10.59 2.55 -7.63
C ALA A 270 -9.22 1.91 -7.81
N LEU A 271 -8.39 2.47 -8.69
CA LEU A 271 -6.99 2.05 -8.83
C LEU A 271 -6.19 2.32 -7.56
N THR A 272 -6.49 3.38 -6.81
CA THR A 272 -5.77 3.64 -5.54
C THR A 272 -5.96 2.53 -4.50
N THR A 273 -7.05 1.76 -4.61
CA THR A 273 -7.37 0.61 -3.75
C THR A 273 -7.10 -0.74 -4.43
N SER A 274 -6.48 -0.75 -5.61
CA SER A 274 -6.19 -2.02 -6.30
C SER A 274 -4.92 -2.64 -5.76
N ASN A 275 -5.04 -3.87 -5.28
CA ASN A 275 -3.90 -4.68 -4.80
C ASN A 275 -2.86 -4.89 -5.91
N ARG A 276 -3.27 -4.86 -7.18
CA ARG A 276 -2.36 -4.98 -8.32
C ARG A 276 -1.39 -3.82 -8.44
N GLU A 277 -1.80 -2.63 -8.02
CA GLU A 277 -0.97 -1.42 -8.05
C GLU A 277 -0.27 -1.15 -6.71
N SER A 278 -0.35 -2.08 -5.75
CA SER A 278 0.41 -2.00 -4.49
C SER A 278 1.90 -1.81 -4.77
N LEU A 279 2.48 -0.77 -4.17
CA LEU A 279 3.90 -0.47 -4.31
C LEU A 279 4.75 -1.51 -3.55
N VAL A 280 5.73 -2.07 -4.25
CA VAL A 280 6.66 -3.09 -3.73
C VAL A 280 8.02 -2.46 -3.58
N PHE A 281 8.63 -2.67 -2.42
CA PHE A 281 9.95 -2.14 -2.11
C PHE A 281 10.91 -3.25 -1.69
N PHE A 282 12.18 -3.08 -2.02
CA PHE A 282 13.27 -3.91 -1.55
C PHE A 282 14.28 -3.07 -0.80
N ILE A 283 14.49 -3.40 0.48
CA ILE A 283 15.60 -2.87 1.25
C ILE A 283 16.82 -3.72 0.90
N ARG A 284 17.85 -3.10 0.33
CA ARG A 284 19.04 -3.80 -0.18
C ARG A 284 19.78 -4.53 0.93
N SER A 285 20.36 -5.67 0.60
CA SER A 285 21.32 -6.32 1.48
C SER A 285 22.58 -5.47 1.62
N THR A 286 23.21 -5.56 2.78
CA THR A 286 24.50 -4.95 3.09
C THR A 286 25.32 -5.95 3.91
N ASP A 287 26.58 -5.65 4.18
CA ASP A 287 27.39 -6.46 5.09
C ASP A 287 26.81 -6.52 6.52
N GLU A 288 25.96 -5.54 6.89
CA GLU A 288 25.32 -5.48 8.20
C GLU A 288 24.06 -6.35 8.29
N HIS A 289 23.30 -6.47 7.20
CA HIS A 289 22.03 -7.22 7.19
C HIS A 289 21.63 -7.77 5.82
N PRO A 290 20.93 -8.93 5.77
CA PRO A 290 20.29 -9.39 4.54
C PRO A 290 19.16 -8.47 4.08
N GLY A 291 18.73 -8.62 2.83
CA GLY A 291 17.66 -7.80 2.25
C GLY A 291 16.29 -7.98 2.93
N VAL A 292 15.38 -7.05 2.65
CA VAL A 292 13.97 -7.12 3.06
C VAL A 292 13.07 -6.80 1.87
N LEU A 293 12.27 -7.76 1.43
CA LEU A 293 11.26 -7.58 0.39
C LEU A 293 9.90 -7.26 1.02
N LEU A 294 9.45 -6.03 0.80
CA LEU A 294 8.18 -5.49 1.26
C LEU A 294 7.17 -5.60 0.11
N THR A 295 6.32 -6.62 0.19
CA THR A 295 5.42 -7.06 -0.89
C THR A 295 4.05 -6.40 -0.88
N ALA A 296 3.62 -5.81 0.25
CA ALA A 296 2.27 -5.28 0.44
C ALA A 296 1.20 -6.31 -0.01
N GLU A 297 0.24 -5.89 -0.84
CA GLU A 297 -0.77 -6.77 -1.42
C GLU A 297 -0.49 -7.22 -2.87
N SER A 298 0.72 -6.94 -3.38
CA SER A 298 1.10 -7.28 -4.75
C SER A 298 1.19 -8.80 -4.98
N ASP A 299 0.85 -9.26 -6.18
CA ASP A 299 1.13 -10.63 -6.63
C ASP A 299 2.56 -10.79 -7.17
N LEU A 300 3.34 -9.71 -7.25
CA LEU A 300 4.70 -9.65 -7.80
C LEU A 300 4.80 -9.97 -9.31
N LYS A 301 3.68 -9.98 -10.04
CA LYS A 301 3.69 -10.18 -11.49
C LYS A 301 4.39 -9.01 -12.19
N GLY A 302 5.30 -9.32 -13.11
CA GLY A 302 6.09 -8.31 -13.86
C GLY A 302 7.33 -7.78 -13.13
N ILE A 303 7.57 -8.22 -11.89
CA ILE A 303 8.76 -7.84 -11.12
C ILE A 303 9.87 -8.88 -11.31
N ASP A 304 11.05 -8.47 -11.80
CA ASP A 304 12.21 -9.34 -11.88
C ASP A 304 12.93 -9.43 -10.52
N LEU A 305 12.80 -10.56 -9.85
CA LEU A 305 13.44 -10.82 -8.56
C LEU A 305 14.83 -11.46 -8.69
N ARG A 306 15.27 -11.85 -9.89
CA ARG A 306 16.51 -12.63 -10.10
C ARG A 306 17.78 -11.85 -9.76
N ASN A 307 17.71 -10.53 -9.86
CA ASN A 307 18.83 -9.63 -9.56
C ASN A 307 18.85 -9.17 -8.08
N LEU A 308 17.90 -9.62 -7.27
CA LEU A 308 17.86 -9.29 -5.85
C LEU A 308 18.61 -10.35 -5.05
N ASP A 309 19.43 -9.90 -4.09
CA ASP A 309 20.03 -10.78 -3.11
C ASP A 309 18.99 -11.16 -2.04
N LEU A 310 18.25 -12.24 -2.33
CA LEU A 310 17.23 -12.79 -1.46
C LEU A 310 17.79 -13.78 -0.42
N LYS A 311 19.11 -13.95 -0.35
CA LYS A 311 19.75 -14.92 0.56
C LYS A 311 19.53 -14.50 2.01
N ASN A 312 18.87 -15.35 2.79
CA ASN A 312 18.43 -15.04 4.17
C ASN A 312 17.52 -13.80 4.27
N ALA A 313 16.91 -13.35 3.18
CA ALA A 313 16.09 -12.14 3.20
C ALA A 313 14.78 -12.35 3.99
N ILE A 314 14.29 -11.25 4.56
CA ILE A 314 12.93 -11.19 5.10
C ILE A 314 11.98 -10.83 3.96
N ILE A 315 10.93 -11.63 3.79
CA ILE A 315 9.87 -11.39 2.80
C ILE A 315 8.57 -11.18 3.56
N THR A 316 7.93 -10.03 3.40
CA THR A 316 6.58 -9.84 3.97
C THR A 316 5.59 -10.70 3.19
N ALA A 317 4.60 -11.26 3.89
CA ALA A 317 3.60 -12.14 3.29
C ALA A 317 2.64 -11.33 2.39
N PRO A 318 2.60 -11.56 1.07
CA PRO A 318 1.70 -10.85 0.17
C PRO A 318 0.24 -10.97 0.61
N HIS A 319 -0.48 -9.84 0.62
CA HIS A 319 -1.92 -9.73 0.94
C HIS A 319 -2.25 -10.49 2.23
N HIS A 320 -1.50 -10.20 3.30
CA HIS A 320 -1.64 -10.82 4.61
C HIS A 320 -1.62 -12.36 4.61
N GLY A 321 -0.97 -12.97 3.62
CA GLY A 321 -0.97 -14.42 3.46
C GLY A 321 -2.18 -15.00 2.73
N SER A 322 -2.89 -14.24 1.91
CA SER A 322 -4.02 -14.75 1.11
C SER A 322 -3.58 -15.80 0.10
N GLU A 323 -4.46 -16.76 -0.20
CA GLU A 323 -4.23 -17.72 -1.30
C GLU A 323 -4.38 -17.07 -2.67
N ASP A 324 -5.07 -15.92 -2.73
CA ASP A 324 -5.28 -15.20 -3.98
C ASP A 324 -3.95 -14.64 -4.54
N ASN A 325 -2.92 -14.55 -3.71
CA ASN A 325 -1.54 -14.17 -4.07
C ASN A 325 -0.58 -15.38 -4.14
N ALA A 326 -1.09 -16.59 -4.41
CA ALA A 326 -0.27 -17.80 -4.52
C ALA A 326 0.90 -17.67 -5.51
N TYR A 327 0.71 -16.90 -6.59
CA TYR A 327 1.74 -16.66 -7.59
C TYR A 327 2.99 -15.99 -6.98
N ALA A 328 2.82 -15.00 -6.09
CA ALA A 328 3.93 -14.29 -5.46
C ALA A 328 4.87 -15.24 -4.69
N TYR A 329 4.32 -16.20 -3.96
CA TYR A 329 5.10 -17.21 -3.25
C TYR A 329 5.93 -18.07 -4.20
N LYS A 330 5.31 -18.56 -5.29
CA LYS A 330 6.01 -19.34 -6.32
C LYS A 330 7.12 -18.52 -6.98
N HIS A 331 6.83 -17.25 -7.26
CA HIS A 331 7.75 -16.33 -7.92
C HIS A 331 8.99 -16.06 -7.07
N VAL A 332 8.82 -15.71 -5.79
CA VAL A 332 9.93 -15.53 -4.84
C VAL A 332 10.76 -16.81 -4.72
N VAL A 333 10.11 -17.97 -4.58
CA VAL A 333 10.82 -19.25 -4.47
C VAL A 333 11.62 -19.58 -5.73
N SER A 334 11.08 -19.25 -6.92
CA SER A 334 11.79 -19.46 -8.19
C SER A 334 13.00 -18.55 -8.38
N ALA A 335 13.02 -17.40 -7.69
CA ALA A 335 14.13 -16.45 -7.72
C ALA A 335 15.27 -16.83 -6.76
N VAL A 336 15.07 -17.82 -5.88
CA VAL A 336 16.05 -18.29 -4.92
C VAL A 336 16.61 -19.64 -5.37
N SER A 337 17.90 -19.89 -5.11
CA SER A 337 18.52 -21.17 -5.41
C SER A 337 17.77 -22.32 -4.72
N PRO A 338 17.48 -23.45 -5.42
CA PRO A 338 16.70 -24.57 -4.85
C PRO A 338 17.36 -25.23 -3.63
N TYR A 339 18.63 -24.94 -3.35
CA TYR A 339 19.37 -25.44 -2.19
C TYR A 339 19.32 -24.48 -0.98
N GLU A 340 18.71 -23.30 -1.11
CA GLU A 340 18.66 -22.30 -0.05
C GLU A 340 17.30 -22.30 0.66
N ASN A 341 17.20 -23.03 1.78
CA ASN A 341 16.10 -22.91 2.76
C ASN A 341 16.24 -21.66 3.66
N SER A 342 16.80 -20.58 3.13
CA SER A 342 17.23 -19.42 3.92
C SER A 342 16.13 -18.35 4.12
N LEU A 343 15.04 -18.42 3.35
CA LEU A 343 13.98 -17.42 3.37
C LEU A 343 13.28 -17.27 4.73
N ILE A 344 12.91 -16.04 5.06
CA ILE A 344 12.14 -15.69 6.27
C ILE A 344 10.86 -14.99 5.86
N TRP A 345 9.72 -15.66 5.99
CA TRP A 345 8.41 -15.08 5.73
C TRP A 345 7.82 -14.43 6.97
N VAL A 346 7.39 -13.18 6.85
CA VAL A 346 6.77 -12.44 7.96
C VAL A 346 5.39 -11.94 7.59
N ARG A 347 4.38 -12.33 8.36
CA ARG A 347 2.99 -11.91 8.16
C ARG A 347 2.52 -10.98 9.28
N SER A 348 2.01 -9.81 8.90
CA SER A 348 1.10 -9.02 9.73
C SER A 348 -0.33 -9.25 9.24
N ASP A 349 -1.27 -9.51 10.17
CA ASP A 349 -2.70 -9.63 9.84
C ASP A 349 -3.54 -9.67 11.13
N ALA A 350 -4.84 -9.40 11.02
CA ALA A 350 -5.85 -9.74 12.03
C ALA A 350 -6.00 -11.26 12.25
N GLN A 351 -6.81 -11.63 13.24
CA GLN A 351 -7.21 -13.01 13.46
C GLN A 351 -8.18 -13.44 12.35
N SER A 352 -7.71 -14.30 11.44
CA SER A 352 -8.54 -14.85 10.35
C SER A 352 -8.75 -16.35 10.51
N LYS A 353 -9.96 -16.82 10.16
CA LYS A 353 -10.25 -18.26 10.05
C LYS A 353 -9.65 -18.85 8.76
N LYS A 354 -9.46 -18.02 7.72
CA LYS A 354 -9.02 -18.46 6.38
C LYS A 354 -7.54 -18.17 6.12
N ARG A 355 -7.01 -17.05 6.64
CA ARG A 355 -5.59 -16.68 6.47
C ARG A 355 -4.72 -17.21 7.62
N PRO A 356 -3.50 -17.67 7.34
CA PRO A 356 -2.83 -17.67 6.04
C PRO A 356 -3.31 -18.82 5.14
N GLY A 357 -3.18 -18.66 3.83
CA GLY A 357 -3.47 -19.64 2.79
C GLY A 357 -2.45 -20.79 2.75
N GLN A 358 -2.73 -21.79 1.91
CA GLN A 358 -1.87 -22.96 1.72
C GLN A 358 -0.53 -22.59 1.09
N SER A 359 -0.49 -21.61 0.19
CA SER A 359 0.75 -21.15 -0.44
C SER A 359 1.74 -20.60 0.60
N PHE A 360 1.30 -19.78 1.55
CA PHE A 360 2.13 -19.33 2.67
C PHE A 360 2.58 -20.50 3.56
N LEU A 361 1.70 -21.45 3.85
CA LEU A 361 1.98 -22.60 4.73
C LEU A 361 2.94 -23.63 4.11
N LYS A 362 3.02 -23.67 2.78
CA LYS A 362 3.89 -24.56 2.01
C LYS A 362 5.17 -23.88 1.53
N ALA A 363 5.23 -22.54 1.56
CA ALA A 363 6.42 -21.79 1.18
C ALA A 363 7.64 -22.25 2.01
N PRO A 364 8.79 -22.52 1.35
CA PRO A 364 10.01 -22.97 2.03
C PRO A 364 10.59 -21.86 2.92
N GLY A 365 11.46 -22.27 3.85
CA GLY A 365 12.07 -21.37 4.82
C GLY A 365 11.27 -21.24 6.12
N ARG A 366 11.62 -20.23 6.91
CA ARG A 366 11.07 -19.99 8.24
C ARG A 366 9.90 -19.01 8.16
N ARG A 367 8.91 -19.17 9.03
CA ARG A 367 7.70 -18.35 9.01
C ARG A 367 7.46 -17.72 10.36
N PHE A 368 7.00 -16.48 10.35
CA PHE A 368 6.67 -15.71 11.54
C PHE A 368 5.39 -14.92 11.30
N CYS A 369 4.53 -14.86 12.31
CA CYS A 369 3.28 -14.11 12.21
C CYS A 369 3.06 -13.30 13.48
N THR A 370 2.54 -12.09 13.34
CA THR A 370 2.09 -11.30 14.50
C THR A 370 0.98 -12.01 15.27
N ILE A 371 0.19 -12.84 14.57
CA ILE A 371 -0.82 -13.73 15.14
C ILE A 371 -0.92 -15.02 14.31
N CYS A 372 -0.96 -16.17 14.97
CA CYS A 372 -1.05 -17.47 14.29
C CYS A 372 -2.50 -17.97 14.23
N ARG A 373 -2.93 -18.48 13.07
CA ARG A 373 -4.21 -19.16 12.91
C ARG A 373 -4.29 -20.36 13.86
N GLY A 374 -5.38 -20.47 14.61
CA GLY A 374 -5.60 -21.54 15.58
C GLY A 374 -4.77 -21.42 16.87
N SER A 375 -4.02 -20.33 17.04
CA SER A 375 -3.27 -20.09 18.28
C SER A 375 -4.14 -19.38 19.32
N ARG A 376 -3.96 -19.74 20.60
CA ARG A 376 -4.49 -18.97 21.74
C ARG A 376 -3.58 -17.78 22.13
N ARG A 377 -2.44 -17.62 21.47
CA ARG A 377 -1.51 -16.52 21.75
C ARG A 377 -2.13 -15.20 21.30
N GLN A 378 -1.95 -14.17 22.14
CA GLN A 378 -2.33 -12.81 21.77
C GLN A 378 -1.44 -12.30 20.62
N LYS A 379 -1.98 -11.33 19.86
CA LYS A 379 -1.23 -10.67 18.79
C LYS A 379 0.00 -9.96 19.39
N GLN A 380 1.16 -10.18 18.78
CA GLN A 380 2.46 -9.75 19.31
C GLN A 380 3.39 -9.32 18.16
N PRO A 381 4.35 -8.43 18.40
CA PRO A 381 5.30 -8.04 17.37
C PRO A 381 6.21 -9.21 16.97
N VAL A 382 6.52 -9.31 15.69
CA VAL A 382 7.62 -10.15 15.20
C VAL A 382 8.85 -9.27 15.09
N ARG A 383 9.96 -9.66 15.74
CA ARG A 383 11.18 -8.86 15.80
C ARG A 383 12.38 -9.64 15.29
N PHE A 384 13.23 -8.95 14.55
CA PHE A 384 14.54 -9.42 14.15
C PHE A 384 15.59 -8.35 14.43
N ILE A 385 16.79 -8.82 14.74
CA ILE A 385 18.01 -8.01 14.80
C ILE A 385 19.03 -8.62 13.83
N ALA A 386 19.76 -7.79 13.09
CA ALA A 386 20.82 -8.29 12.23
C ALA A 386 22.15 -8.33 13.00
N ILE A 387 22.77 -9.51 13.06
CA ILE A 387 24.07 -9.72 13.71
C ILE A 387 24.97 -10.46 12.72
N LYS A 388 26.13 -9.87 12.40
CA LYS A 388 27.11 -10.45 11.46
C LYS A 388 26.47 -10.83 10.12
N GLY A 389 25.71 -9.91 9.52
CA GLY A 389 25.07 -10.11 8.22
C GLY A 389 23.95 -11.15 8.21
N LYS A 390 23.32 -11.46 9.37
CA LYS A 390 22.23 -12.44 9.47
C LYS A 390 21.08 -11.94 10.34
N TRP A 391 19.85 -12.18 9.89
CA TRP A 391 18.66 -11.92 10.70
C TRP A 391 18.51 -12.96 11.83
N ILE A 392 18.52 -12.48 13.07
CA ILE A 392 18.27 -13.27 14.27
C ILE A 392 16.89 -12.92 14.81
N PRO A 393 15.94 -13.87 14.84
CA PRO A 393 14.61 -13.61 15.39
C PRO A 393 14.68 -13.47 16.92
N CYS A 394 13.96 -12.48 17.43
CA CYS A 394 13.67 -12.32 18.86
C CYS A 394 12.23 -12.75 19.19
N SER A 395 11.52 -13.33 18.23
CA SER A 395 10.14 -13.80 18.35
C SER A 395 10.05 -15.30 18.05
N ASN A 396 9.03 -15.95 18.60
CA ASN A 396 8.76 -17.35 18.31
C ASN A 396 8.32 -17.55 16.86
N GLU A 397 8.72 -18.69 16.28
CA GLU A 397 8.27 -19.10 14.96
C GLU A 397 6.75 -19.32 14.91
N CYS A 398 6.24 -19.21 13.68
CA CYS A 398 4.84 -19.41 13.34
C CYS A 398 4.40 -20.86 13.61
N ILE A 399 3.23 -21.01 14.22
CA ILE A 399 2.59 -22.31 14.47
C ILE A 399 1.32 -22.51 13.65
N CYS A 400 1.08 -21.69 12.63
CA CYS A 400 -0.06 -21.88 11.73
C CYS A 400 0.08 -23.26 11.06
N LYS A 401 -1.02 -24.00 11.04
CA LYS A 401 -1.18 -25.28 10.33
C LYS A 401 -2.06 -25.11 9.13
#